data_AF-A0A8J7Y318-F1
#
_entry.id   AF-A0A8J7Y318-F1
#
_cell.length_a   1.000
_cell.length_b   1.000
_cell.length_c   1.000
_cell.angle_alpha   90.00
_cell.angle_beta   90.00
_cell.angle_gamma   90.00
#
_symmetry.space_group_name_H-M   'P 1'
#
loop_
_entity.id
_entity.type
_entity.pdbx_description
1 polymer ?
#
loop_
_entity_poly.entity_id
_entity_poly.type
_entity_poly.pdbx_seq_one_letter_code
_entity_poly.pdbx_strand_id
1 'polypeptide(L)'
;MPVQLTDILPDGLTYRPGFAVVAGLLYEPDSIVDSLDGTQTLTWLNIGAMSPGDILSVTFEAEVDPGRVGTFINRAIVIGTSVIGDESDEDTSPVGVAAPAIHVIKSVAPSPLNPGQNVIFTLTITNTGEVPLDPVEVVDVLSVGLTYQDAANIPPDLMAVGPGARLL
;
A
#
# COMPACT_ATOMS: atom_id res chain seq x y z
N MET A 1 34.52 14.49 -14.35
CA MET A 1 33.29 15.11 -14.91
C MET A 1 32.20 14.97 -13.85
N PRO A 2 31.07 15.70 -13.89
CA PRO A 2 30.05 15.53 -12.86
C PRO A 2 29.46 14.12 -12.90
N VAL A 3 29.09 13.59 -11.75
CA VAL A 3 28.40 12.32 -11.61
C VAL A 3 26.93 12.52 -12.00
N GLN A 4 26.36 11.54 -12.70
CA GLN A 4 24.95 11.49 -13.06
C GLN A 4 24.24 10.46 -12.19
N LEU A 5 23.01 10.77 -11.77
CA LEU A 5 22.14 9.86 -11.04
C LEU A 5 20.81 9.74 -11.79
N THR A 6 20.36 8.51 -11.97
CA THR A 6 19.01 8.19 -12.44
C THR A 6 18.32 7.34 -11.40
N ASP A 7 17.08 7.67 -11.07
CA ASP A 7 16.23 6.87 -10.20
C ASP A 7 14.94 6.52 -10.95
N ILE A 8 14.51 5.27 -10.86
CA ILE A 8 13.33 4.75 -11.56
C ILE A 8 12.31 4.33 -10.49
N LEU A 9 11.34 5.22 -10.27
CA LEU A 9 10.18 4.93 -9.45
C LEU A 9 9.30 3.89 -10.17
N PRO A 10 8.92 2.79 -9.50
CA PRO A 10 8.01 1.81 -10.04
C PRO A 10 6.59 2.37 -10.16
N ASP A 11 5.80 1.76 -11.04
CA ASP A 11 4.37 2.01 -11.15
C ASP A 11 3.66 1.91 -9.78
N GLY A 12 2.94 2.97 -9.40
CA GLY A 12 2.32 3.10 -8.08
C GLY A 12 3.07 3.99 -7.09
N LEU A 13 4.24 4.50 -7.45
CA LEU A 13 4.93 5.58 -6.73
C LEU A 13 5.08 6.81 -7.63
N THR A 14 4.78 7.99 -7.10
CA THR A 14 4.92 9.27 -7.81
C THR A 14 5.89 10.19 -7.07
N TYR A 15 6.86 10.79 -7.76
CA TYR A 15 7.78 11.75 -7.17
C TYR A 15 7.05 12.97 -6.60
N ARG A 16 7.53 13.47 -5.46
CA ARG A 16 7.02 14.67 -4.79
C ARG A 16 7.99 15.84 -4.93
N PRO A 17 7.73 16.81 -5.84
CA PRO A 17 8.61 17.95 -6.06
C PRO A 17 8.81 18.84 -4.83
N GLY A 18 9.99 19.43 -4.70
CA GLY A 18 10.37 20.36 -3.63
C GLY A 18 11.04 19.70 -2.43
N PHE A 19 11.31 18.40 -2.50
CA PHE A 19 11.91 17.60 -1.43
C PHE A 19 13.21 16.91 -1.85
N ALA A 20 13.70 17.15 -3.07
CA ALA A 20 14.98 16.59 -3.50
C ALA A 20 16.16 17.43 -3.02
N VAL A 21 17.13 16.76 -2.40
CA VAL A 21 18.32 17.36 -1.81
C VAL A 21 19.54 16.59 -2.28
N VAL A 22 20.54 17.30 -2.80
CA VAL A 22 21.84 16.76 -3.23
C VAL A 22 22.92 17.43 -2.40
N ALA A 23 23.74 16.63 -1.71
CA ALA A 23 24.79 17.11 -0.81
C ALA A 23 24.30 18.15 0.23
N GLY A 24 23.06 17.99 0.70
CA GLY A 24 22.45 18.88 1.70
C GLY A 24 21.83 20.17 1.14
N LEU A 25 21.84 20.37 -0.18
CA LEU A 25 21.22 21.51 -0.86
C LEU A 25 20.02 21.08 -1.67
N LEU A 26 18.95 21.88 -1.63
CA LEU A 26 17.77 21.65 -2.47
C LEU A 26 18.20 21.67 -3.94
N TYR A 27 18.02 20.54 -4.61
CA TYR A 27 18.36 20.36 -6.02
C TYR A 27 17.47 19.28 -6.63
N GLU A 28 16.46 19.73 -7.37
CA GLU A 28 15.46 18.90 -8.03
C GLU A 28 16.06 18.12 -9.22
N PRO A 29 15.45 16.99 -9.63
CA PRO A 29 15.83 16.32 -10.86
C PRO A 29 15.83 17.28 -12.05
N ASP A 30 16.84 17.18 -12.92
CA ASP A 30 16.91 17.94 -14.17
C ASP A 30 15.82 17.50 -15.16
N SER A 31 15.38 16.24 -15.08
CA SER A 31 14.20 15.74 -15.81
C SER A 31 13.44 14.69 -15.03
N ILE A 32 12.12 14.67 -15.26
CA ILE A 32 11.18 13.66 -14.78
C ILE A 32 10.45 13.16 -16.02
N VAL A 33 10.52 11.85 -16.29
CA VAL A 33 9.90 11.23 -17.47
C VAL A 33 8.94 10.13 -17.02
N ASP A 34 7.67 10.29 -17.37
CA ASP A 34 6.66 9.26 -17.17
C ASP A 34 6.67 8.27 -18.33
N SER A 35 6.65 6.99 -18.01
CA SER A 35 6.56 5.89 -18.96
C SER A 35 5.14 5.34 -19.06
N LEU A 36 4.80 4.73 -20.20
CA LEU A 36 3.48 4.13 -20.42
C LEU A 36 3.20 2.92 -19.53
N ASP A 37 4.24 2.32 -18.94
CA ASP A 37 4.12 1.24 -17.96
C ASP A 37 3.87 1.74 -16.53
N GLY A 38 3.74 3.07 -16.34
CA GLY A 38 3.49 3.71 -15.06
C GLY A 38 4.76 4.02 -14.26
N THR A 39 5.95 3.61 -14.73
CA THR A 39 7.21 4.02 -14.09
C THR A 39 7.50 5.50 -14.31
N GLN A 40 8.21 6.10 -13.37
CA GLN A 40 8.69 7.47 -13.49
C GLN A 40 10.20 7.51 -13.32
N THR A 41 10.91 8.07 -14.31
CA THR A 41 12.36 8.19 -14.30
C THR A 41 12.78 9.60 -13.90
N LEU A 42 13.48 9.72 -12.78
CA LEU A 42 14.10 10.94 -12.27
C LEU A 42 15.56 10.98 -12.71
N THR A 43 16.04 12.09 -13.25
CA THR A 43 17.44 12.22 -13.70
C THR A 43 18.07 13.48 -13.16
N TRP A 44 19.21 13.33 -12.48
CA TRP A 44 20.15 14.40 -12.18
C TRP A 44 21.40 14.23 -13.06
N LEU A 45 21.61 15.16 -13.99
CA LEU A 45 22.74 15.20 -14.91
C LEU A 45 24.03 15.65 -14.23
N ASN A 46 23.94 16.25 -13.04
CA ASN A 46 25.10 16.69 -12.29
C ASN A 46 24.82 16.74 -10.79
N ILE A 47 25.16 15.66 -10.08
CA ILE A 47 25.12 15.64 -8.61
C ILE A 47 26.45 16.12 -7.98
N GLY A 48 27.41 16.56 -8.79
CA GLY A 48 28.72 17.05 -8.34
C GLY A 48 29.88 16.21 -8.85
N ALA A 49 31.10 16.74 -8.70
CA ALA A 49 32.32 15.98 -8.94
C ALA A 49 32.74 15.26 -7.64
N MET A 50 33.25 14.03 -7.78
CA MET A 50 33.74 13.24 -6.64
C MET A 50 35.21 12.92 -6.82
N SER A 51 36.00 13.22 -5.80
CA SER A 51 37.39 12.78 -5.65
C SER A 51 37.44 11.39 -4.99
N PRO A 52 38.57 10.67 -5.08
CA PRO A 52 38.72 9.39 -4.38
C PRO A 52 38.45 9.54 -2.87
N GLY A 53 37.46 8.79 -2.37
CA GLY A 53 37.05 8.81 -0.96
C GLY A 53 35.90 9.76 -0.61
N ASP A 54 35.44 10.58 -1.55
CA ASP A 54 34.28 11.45 -1.32
C ASP A 54 33.00 10.63 -1.16
N ILE A 55 32.09 11.14 -0.32
CA ILE A 55 30.76 10.59 -0.11
C ILE A 55 29.75 11.69 -0.45
N LEU A 56 28.74 11.35 -1.23
CA LEU A 56 27.66 12.24 -1.60
C LEU A 56 26.32 11.55 -1.39
N SER A 57 25.35 12.28 -0.85
CA SER A 57 23.99 11.78 -0.63
C SER A 57 22.99 12.55 -1.50
N VAL A 58 22.06 11.81 -2.09
CA VAL A 58 20.84 12.34 -2.70
C VAL A 58 19.66 11.78 -1.92
N THR A 59 18.73 12.64 -1.54
CA THR A 59 17.46 12.26 -0.88
C THR A 59 16.32 12.92 -1.60
N PHE A 60 15.19 12.23 -1.76
CA PHE A 60 13.99 12.76 -2.39
C PHE A 60 12.77 12.04 -1.81
N GLU A 61 11.57 12.60 -2.01
CA GLU A 61 10.32 11.99 -1.56
C GLU A 61 9.48 11.49 -2.74
N ALA A 62 8.81 10.36 -2.54
CA ALA A 62 7.77 9.86 -3.43
C ALA A 62 6.53 9.50 -2.61
N GLU A 63 5.37 9.64 -3.23
CA GLU A 63 4.07 9.28 -2.66
C GLU A 63 3.61 7.94 -3.24
N VAL A 64 3.01 7.10 -2.40
CA VAL A 64 2.31 5.90 -2.85
C VAL A 64 0.98 6.33 -3.47
N ASP A 65 0.74 5.99 -4.73
CA ASP A 65 -0.48 6.36 -5.43
C ASP A 65 -1.73 5.81 -4.72
N PRO A 66 -2.87 6.52 -4.75
CA PRO A 66 -4.10 6.06 -4.11
C PRO A 66 -4.51 4.65 -4.53
N GLY A 67 -4.77 3.79 -3.55
CA GLY A 67 -5.27 2.42 -3.77
C GLY A 67 -4.18 1.37 -4.04
N ARG A 68 -2.91 1.77 -4.04
CA ARG A 68 -1.77 0.85 -4.15
C ARG A 68 -1.47 0.16 -2.83
N VAL A 69 -1.20 -1.15 -2.91
CA VAL A 69 -0.76 -2.00 -1.79
C VAL A 69 0.25 -3.03 -2.30
N GLY A 70 1.00 -3.66 -1.40
CA GLY A 70 2.03 -4.65 -1.74
C GLY A 70 3.43 -4.04 -1.77
N THR A 71 4.35 -4.69 -2.49
CA THR A 71 5.77 -4.31 -2.52
C THR A 71 6.12 -3.71 -3.88
N PHE A 72 6.70 -2.51 -3.86
CA PHE A 72 7.23 -1.79 -5.02
C PHE A 72 8.77 -1.82 -4.96
N ILE A 73 9.45 -1.96 -6.11
CA ILE A 73 10.93 -1.97 -6.14
C ILE A 73 11.41 -0.68 -6.78
N ASN A 74 12.05 0.19 -5.99
CA ASN A 74 12.75 1.36 -6.50
C ASN A 74 14.15 0.99 -6.98
N ARG A 75 14.63 1.60 -8.06
CA ARG A 75 15.97 1.33 -8.60
C ARG A 75 16.73 2.61 -8.89
N ALA A 76 17.95 2.71 -8.36
CA ALA A 76 18.87 3.81 -8.62
C ALA A 76 20.06 3.34 -9.46
N ILE A 77 20.54 4.21 -10.34
CA ILE A 77 21.70 3.99 -11.21
C ILE A 77 22.57 5.23 -11.16
N VAL A 78 23.86 5.07 -10.89
CA VAL A 78 24.84 6.15 -10.89
C VAL A 78 25.85 5.93 -12.01
N ILE A 79 26.26 7.01 -12.67
CA ILE A 79 27.31 6.99 -13.69
C ILE A 79 28.32 8.08 -13.36
N GLY A 80 29.59 7.70 -13.24
CA GLY A 80 30.71 8.61 -13.04
C GLY A 80 31.67 8.56 -14.22
N THR A 81 31.97 9.71 -14.82
CA THR A 81 32.97 9.79 -15.90
C THR A 81 34.31 10.34 -15.44
N SER A 82 35.35 9.56 -15.72
CA SER A 82 36.76 9.93 -15.54
C SER A 82 37.47 10.19 -16.88
N VAL A 83 38.74 10.61 -16.83
CA VAL A 83 39.55 10.81 -18.03
C VAL A 83 39.98 9.51 -18.72
N ILE A 84 39.83 8.36 -18.05
CA ILE A 84 40.23 7.04 -18.56
C ILE A 84 39.03 6.15 -18.89
N GLY A 85 37.81 6.57 -18.57
CA GLY A 85 36.60 5.78 -18.80
C GLY A 85 35.44 6.17 -17.89
N ASP A 86 34.26 5.65 -18.23
CA ASP A 86 33.04 5.73 -17.44
C ASP A 86 32.92 4.51 -16.54
N GLU A 87 32.41 4.71 -15.34
CA GLU A 87 32.02 3.66 -14.41
C GLU A 87 30.57 3.85 -14.01
N SER A 88 29.87 2.76 -13.74
CA SER A 88 28.46 2.78 -13.32
C SER A 88 28.19 1.74 -12.25
N ASP A 89 27.21 2.03 -11.40
CA ASP A 89 26.69 1.08 -10.42
C ASP A 89 25.17 1.25 -10.28
N GLU A 90 24.49 0.24 -9.76
CA GLU A 90 23.06 0.27 -9.54
C GLU A 90 22.67 -0.49 -8.26
N ASP A 91 21.57 -0.07 -7.64
CA ASP A 91 20.99 -0.76 -6.49
C ASP A 91 19.47 -0.63 -6.49
N THR A 92 18.81 -1.53 -5.76
CA THR A 92 17.36 -1.59 -5.63
C THR A 92 16.91 -1.64 -4.18
N SER A 93 15.74 -1.05 -3.89
CA SER A 93 15.17 -1.06 -2.54
C SER A 93 13.66 -1.32 -2.56
N PRO A 94 13.15 -2.22 -1.72
CA PRO A 94 11.71 -2.48 -1.63
C PRO A 94 10.98 -1.44 -0.78
N VAL A 95 9.82 -1.00 -1.27
CA VAL A 95 8.85 -0.17 -0.55
C VAL A 95 7.60 -1.01 -0.29
N GLY A 96 7.33 -1.34 0.97
CA GLY A 96 6.18 -2.13 1.38
C GLY A 96 5.00 -1.25 1.79
N VAL A 97 3.81 -1.55 1.25
CA VAL A 97 2.55 -0.86 1.54
C VAL A 97 1.53 -1.87 2.04
N ALA A 98 1.05 -1.65 3.27
CA ALA A 98 0.18 -2.59 3.97
C ALA A 98 -1.18 -2.76 3.28
N ALA A 99 -1.65 -4.01 3.17
CA ALA A 99 -2.89 -4.34 2.45
C ALA A 99 -4.08 -4.63 3.40
N PRO A 100 -5.29 -4.11 3.14
CA PRO A 100 -6.50 -4.52 3.84
C PRO A 100 -7.03 -5.87 3.34
N ALA A 101 -7.60 -6.69 4.23
CA ALA A 101 -8.30 -7.92 3.85
C ALA A 101 -9.31 -8.35 4.94
N ILE A 102 -10.43 -8.94 4.54
CA ILE A 102 -11.48 -9.40 5.46
C ILE A 102 -12.06 -10.73 5.00
N HIS A 103 -12.41 -11.59 5.96
CA HIS A 103 -13.01 -12.90 5.71
C HIS A 103 -14.24 -13.13 6.61
N VAL A 104 -15.27 -13.77 6.06
CA VAL A 104 -16.49 -14.15 6.79
C VAL A 104 -16.79 -15.63 6.60
N ILE A 105 -17.09 -16.32 7.71
CA ILE A 105 -17.61 -17.68 7.72
C ILE A 105 -19.01 -17.65 8.34
N LYS A 106 -19.98 -18.24 7.65
CA LYS A 106 -21.34 -18.45 8.18
C LYS A 106 -21.57 -19.93 8.45
N SER A 107 -22.09 -20.24 9.63
CA SER A 107 -22.45 -21.60 10.04
C SER A 107 -23.85 -21.64 10.62
N VAL A 108 -24.44 -22.83 10.67
CA VAL A 108 -25.82 -23.05 11.10
C VAL A 108 -25.91 -24.23 12.05
N ALA A 109 -26.66 -24.09 13.15
CA ALA A 109 -26.94 -25.18 14.07
C ALA A 109 -28.30 -25.01 14.79
N PRO A 110 -29.09 -26.09 14.98
CA PRO A 110 -28.87 -27.43 14.43
C PRO A 110 -29.19 -27.48 12.92
N SER A 111 -28.77 -28.55 12.25
CA SER A 111 -29.18 -28.86 10.87
C SER A 111 -29.09 -30.37 10.67
N PRO A 112 -30.16 -31.06 10.21
CA PRO A 112 -31.44 -30.52 9.74
C PRO A 112 -32.35 -30.02 10.88
N LEU A 113 -33.41 -29.27 10.52
CA LEU A 113 -34.49 -28.80 11.40
C LEU A 113 -35.86 -29.17 10.81
N ASN A 114 -36.85 -29.35 11.68
CA ASN A 114 -38.26 -29.41 11.31
C ASN A 114 -38.89 -28.00 11.27
N PRO A 115 -39.97 -27.78 10.49
CA PRO A 115 -40.70 -26.52 10.49
C PRO A 115 -41.13 -26.09 11.89
N GLY A 116 -40.96 -24.80 12.20
CA GLY A 116 -41.30 -24.22 13.50
C GLY A 116 -40.20 -24.34 14.57
N GLN A 117 -39.08 -25.01 14.29
CA GLN A 117 -37.92 -25.02 15.20
C GLN A 117 -37.02 -23.81 14.99
N ASN A 118 -36.39 -23.34 16.07
CA ASN A 118 -35.42 -22.25 16.02
C ASN A 118 -34.07 -22.74 15.50
N VAL A 119 -33.45 -21.91 14.66
CA VAL A 119 -32.12 -22.13 14.08
C VAL A 119 -31.19 -21.01 14.52
N ILE A 120 -29.93 -21.35 14.82
CA ILE A 120 -28.88 -20.38 15.13
C ILE A 120 -27.97 -20.28 13.93
N PHE A 121 -27.76 -19.04 13.44
CA PHE A 121 -26.71 -18.72 12.49
C PHE A 121 -25.57 -18.01 13.21
N THR A 122 -24.34 -18.46 13.00
CA THR A 122 -23.14 -17.83 13.55
C THR A 122 -22.31 -17.28 12.39
N LEU A 123 -22.07 -15.97 12.40
CA LEU A 123 -21.16 -15.29 11.49
C LEU A 123 -19.85 -14.98 12.22
N THR A 124 -18.74 -15.54 11.74
CA THR A 124 -17.40 -15.24 12.24
C THR A 124 -16.70 -14.33 11.24
N ILE A 125 -16.40 -13.10 11.66
CA ILE A 125 -15.73 -12.08 10.84
C ILE A 125 -14.29 -11.93 11.31
N THR A 126 -13.34 -12.00 10.38
CA THR A 126 -11.91 -11.88 10.66
C THR A 126 -11.30 -10.83 9.75
N ASN A 127 -10.69 -9.78 10.34
CA ASN A 127 -9.74 -8.94 9.60
C ASN A 127 -8.47 -9.77 9.39
N THR A 128 -8.20 -10.14 8.13
CA THR A 128 -7.03 -10.93 7.74
C THR A 128 -5.95 -10.06 7.10
N GLY A 129 -6.16 -8.74 7.05
CA GLY A 129 -5.23 -7.78 6.47
C GLY A 129 -4.19 -7.29 7.46
N GLU A 130 -3.38 -6.36 6.98
CA GLU A 130 -2.25 -5.75 7.68
C GLU A 130 -2.61 -4.39 8.30
N VAL A 131 -3.81 -3.89 8.04
CA VAL A 131 -4.32 -2.60 8.54
C VAL A 131 -5.66 -2.76 9.26
N PRO A 132 -5.99 -1.87 10.21
CA PRO A 132 -7.32 -1.81 10.82
C PRO A 132 -8.41 -1.52 9.77
N LEU A 133 -9.60 -2.10 9.97
CA LEU A 133 -10.80 -1.83 9.19
C LEU A 133 -11.82 -1.15 10.09
N ASP A 134 -12.27 0.06 9.74
CA ASP A 134 -13.28 0.83 10.46
C ASP A 134 -13.99 1.83 9.51
N PRO A 135 -15.32 1.74 9.32
CA PRO A 135 -16.24 0.76 9.92
C PRO A 135 -16.19 -0.61 9.22
N VAL A 136 -16.67 -1.64 9.92
CA VAL A 136 -17.00 -2.95 9.32
C VAL A 136 -18.52 -3.10 9.34
N GLU A 137 -19.12 -3.29 8.16
CA GLU A 137 -20.55 -3.55 8.00
C GLU A 137 -20.78 -5.00 7.59
N VAL A 138 -21.77 -5.66 8.18
CA VAL A 138 -22.19 -7.01 7.80
C VAL A 138 -23.69 -6.98 7.48
N VAL A 139 -24.05 -7.57 6.34
CA VAL A 139 -25.44 -7.70 5.88
C VAL A 139 -25.74 -9.18 5.69
N ASP A 140 -26.80 -9.66 6.33
CA ASP A 140 -27.27 -11.05 6.21
C ASP A 140 -28.75 -11.11 5.84
N VAL A 141 -29.04 -11.46 4.58
CA VAL A 141 -30.41 -11.55 4.07
C VAL A 141 -30.97 -12.94 4.38
N LEU A 142 -31.99 -12.99 5.23
CA LEU A 142 -32.70 -14.23 5.54
C LEU A 142 -33.61 -14.66 4.38
N SER A 143 -33.51 -15.92 3.98
CA SER A 143 -34.38 -16.52 2.97
C SER A 143 -35.84 -16.59 3.43
N VAL A 144 -36.77 -16.62 2.45
CA VAL A 144 -38.20 -16.81 2.71
C VAL A 144 -38.46 -18.05 3.58
N GLY A 145 -39.33 -17.90 4.59
CA GLY A 145 -39.63 -18.94 5.56
C GLY A 145 -38.77 -18.91 6.83
N LEU A 146 -37.71 -18.08 6.86
CA LEU A 146 -37.01 -17.73 8.09
C LEU A 146 -37.54 -16.40 8.65
N THR A 147 -37.59 -16.28 9.96
CA THR A 147 -37.92 -15.04 10.65
C THR A 147 -36.83 -14.80 11.69
N TYR A 148 -36.25 -13.61 11.67
CA TYR A 148 -35.28 -13.22 12.69
C TYR A 148 -35.97 -13.23 14.05
N GLN A 149 -35.44 -14.02 14.98
CA GLN A 149 -35.86 -14.02 16.37
C GLN A 149 -34.75 -13.43 17.21
N ASP A 150 -35.02 -12.25 17.74
CA ASP A 150 -34.12 -11.56 18.64
C ASP A 150 -34.30 -12.11 20.06
N ALA A 151 -33.24 -12.68 20.63
CA ALA A 151 -33.29 -13.25 21.98
C ALA A 151 -33.22 -12.17 23.09
N ALA A 152 -32.97 -10.90 22.75
CA ALA A 152 -32.73 -9.82 23.72
C ALA A 152 -33.48 -8.50 23.44
N ASN A 153 -34.32 -8.43 22.40
CA ASN A 153 -34.84 -7.14 21.86
C ASN A 153 -33.70 -6.15 21.55
N ILE A 154 -32.52 -6.67 21.22
CA ILE A 154 -31.37 -5.92 20.75
C ILE A 154 -31.49 -5.86 19.22
N PRO A 155 -31.81 -4.68 18.63
CA PRO A 155 -31.85 -4.53 17.19
C PRO A 155 -30.57 -5.11 16.57
N PRO A 156 -30.63 -5.74 15.38
CA PRO A 156 -29.44 -6.29 14.70
C PRO A 156 -28.26 -5.32 14.73
N ASP A 157 -28.54 -4.02 14.62
CA ASP A 157 -27.65 -2.86 14.71
C ASP A 157 -26.75 -2.80 15.97
N LEU A 158 -27.02 -3.58 17.03
CA LEU A 158 -26.40 -3.44 18.35
C LEU A 158 -25.61 -4.69 18.82
N MET A 159 -25.44 -5.73 17.98
CA MET A 159 -24.42 -6.77 18.25
C MET A 159 -23.04 -6.27 17.83
N ALA A 160 -22.40 -5.50 18.72
CA ALA A 160 -21.06 -4.96 18.53
C ALA A 160 -20.01 -6.09 18.46
N VAL A 161 -19.52 -6.38 17.26
CA VAL A 161 -18.22 -7.06 17.09
C VAL A 161 -17.15 -5.98 17.19
N GLY A 162 -16.81 -5.57 18.42
CA GLY A 162 -15.81 -4.51 18.68
C GLY A 162 -16.25 -3.08 18.32
N PRO A 163 -15.42 -2.06 18.61
CA PRO A 163 -15.80 -0.66 18.39
C PRO A 163 -15.96 -0.39 16.89
N GLY A 164 -17.13 0.08 16.46
CA GLY A 164 -17.35 0.68 15.12
C GLY A 164 -18.23 -0.08 14.13
N ALA A 165 -18.59 -1.34 14.38
CA ALA A 165 -19.45 -2.08 13.45
C ALA A 165 -20.93 -1.70 13.57
N ARG A 166 -21.58 -1.35 12.45
CA ARG A 166 -23.04 -1.22 12.33
C ARG A 166 -23.56 -2.26 11.33
N LEU A 167 -24.64 -2.94 11.68
CA LEU A 167 -25.35 -3.89 10.82
C LEU A 167 -26.58 -3.18 10.22
N LEU A 168 -26.85 -3.39 8.93
CA LEU A 168 -28.03 -2.89 8.19
C LEU A 168 -28.85 -4.06 7.64
#